data_AF-A0A645EVV9-F1
#
_entry.id   AF-A0A645EVV9-F1
#
_cell.length_a   1.000
_cell.length_b   1.000
_cell.length_c   1.000
_cell.angle_alpha   90.00
_cell.angle_beta   90.00
_cell.angle_gamma   90.00
#
_symmetry.space_group_name_H-M   'P 1'
#
loop_
_entity.id
_entity.type
_entity.pdbx_description
1 polymer ?
#
loop_
_entity_poly.entity_id
_entity_poly.type
_entity_poly.pdbx_seq_one_letter_code
_entity_poly.pdbx_strand_id
1 'polypeptide(L)'
;MTVGGGINTVEDFDRVLKCGADKVSVNSGAIKDPELIYKAAQKYGNQCVVLSVDVKRVDGKFCVFAKGGRENTGMDAIEWIKKGVGNGAGEIVVNSIDTDGVKKGFDLEMLDAVCNAVSIPVIASGGAGCIEDFTKLFKALPKVDAGLAASIFHFGEVKIKNLKDELKKNDIVVRI
;
A
#
# COMPACT_ATOMS: atom_id res chain seq x y z
N MET A 1 1.69 14.48 -0.94
CA MET A 1 0.48 14.07 -1.69
C MET A 1 0.87 12.98 -2.67
N THR A 2 0.19 11.84 -2.64
CA THR A 2 0.40 10.73 -3.59
C THR A 2 -0.77 10.71 -4.57
N VAL A 3 -0.50 10.61 -5.86
CA VAL A 3 -1.52 10.48 -6.92
C VAL A 3 -1.40 9.12 -7.58
N GLY A 4 -2.50 8.42 -7.77
CA GLY A 4 -2.55 7.14 -8.48
C GLY A 4 -3.80 7.02 -9.35
N GLY A 5 -3.86 5.94 -10.13
CA GLY A 5 -4.95 5.67 -11.07
C GLY A 5 -4.63 6.15 -12.49
N GLY A 6 -4.67 5.23 -13.45
CA GLY A 6 -4.44 5.55 -14.87
C GLY A 6 -2.97 5.80 -15.24
N ILE A 7 -2.01 5.45 -14.39
CA ILE A 7 -0.58 5.59 -14.67
C ILE A 7 -0.08 4.38 -15.47
N ASN A 8 0.30 4.59 -16.72
CA ASN A 8 0.74 3.52 -17.63
C ASN A 8 2.11 3.79 -18.30
N THR A 9 2.58 5.04 -18.28
CA THR A 9 3.87 5.41 -18.88
C THR A 9 4.66 6.40 -18.02
N VAL A 10 5.92 6.66 -18.36
CA VAL A 10 6.76 7.65 -17.65
C VAL A 10 6.22 9.07 -17.86
N GLU A 11 5.53 9.32 -18.96
CA GLU A 11 4.84 10.59 -19.25
C GLU A 11 3.63 10.79 -18.33
N ASP A 12 2.94 9.72 -17.93
CA ASP A 12 1.89 9.83 -16.90
C ASP A 12 2.49 10.24 -15.55
N PHE A 13 3.65 9.68 -15.17
CA PHE A 13 4.40 10.14 -13.99
C PHE A 13 4.77 11.62 -14.12
N ASP A 14 5.33 12.03 -15.26
CA ASP A 14 5.72 13.43 -15.53
C ASP A 14 4.54 14.38 -15.34
N ARG A 15 3.39 14.03 -15.90
CA ARG A 15 2.16 14.82 -15.84
C ARG A 15 1.72 15.03 -14.39
N VAL A 16 1.60 13.97 -13.59
CA VAL A 16 1.07 14.11 -12.23
C VAL A 16 2.06 14.78 -11.28
N LEU A 17 3.37 14.55 -11.45
CA LEU A 17 4.40 15.20 -10.65
C LEU A 17 4.45 16.72 -10.95
N LYS A 18 4.35 17.12 -12.22
CA LYS A 18 4.28 18.54 -12.61
C LYS A 18 3.01 19.24 -12.12
N CYS A 19 1.94 18.49 -11.87
CA CYS A 19 0.73 19.03 -11.23
C CYS A 19 0.84 19.14 -9.69
N GLY A 20 2.01 18.84 -9.10
CA GLY A 20 2.28 19.01 -7.67
C GLY A 20 2.13 17.74 -6.83
N ALA A 21 2.04 16.55 -7.45
CA ALA A 21 2.17 15.31 -6.70
C ALA A 21 3.63 15.14 -6.20
N ASP A 22 3.79 14.68 -4.96
CA ASP A 22 5.11 14.35 -4.40
C ASP A 22 5.52 12.92 -4.77
N LYS A 23 4.53 12.04 -4.91
CA LYS A 23 4.70 10.61 -5.23
C LYS A 23 3.62 10.15 -6.22
N VAL A 24 3.93 9.11 -6.98
CA VAL A 24 3.04 8.50 -7.95
C VAL A 24 2.83 7.02 -7.62
N SER A 25 1.57 6.63 -7.47
CA SER A 25 1.17 5.25 -7.23
C SER A 25 0.80 4.56 -8.55
N VAL A 26 1.44 3.41 -8.80
CA VAL A 26 1.23 2.59 -9.99
C VAL A 26 0.86 1.16 -9.59
N ASN A 27 -0.10 0.57 -10.30
CA ASN A 27 -0.52 -0.83 -10.17
C ASN A 27 -0.58 -1.47 -11.57
N SER A 28 -1.74 -1.40 -12.25
CA SER A 28 -1.97 -2.04 -13.56
C SER A 28 -0.92 -1.70 -14.64
N GLY A 29 -0.43 -0.45 -14.66
CA GLY A 29 0.64 -0.04 -15.58
C GLY A 29 1.95 -0.79 -15.32
N ALA A 30 2.31 -0.99 -14.06
CA ALA A 30 3.50 -1.76 -13.67
C ALA A 30 3.32 -3.26 -13.88
N ILE A 31 2.12 -3.80 -13.65
CA ILE A 31 1.80 -5.20 -13.98
C ILE A 31 1.99 -5.45 -15.48
N LYS A 32 1.53 -4.52 -16.31
CA LYS A 32 1.62 -4.62 -17.78
C LYS A 32 3.05 -4.42 -18.29
N ASP A 33 3.76 -3.44 -17.75
CA ASP A 33 5.17 -3.16 -18.07
C ASP A 33 5.98 -2.95 -16.78
N PRO A 34 6.62 -4.01 -16.24
CA PRO A 34 7.43 -3.90 -15.02
C PRO A 34 8.63 -2.95 -15.12
N GLU A 35 9.11 -2.66 -16.34
CA GLU A 35 10.19 -1.70 -16.58
C GLU A 35 9.75 -0.25 -16.32
N LEU A 36 8.45 0.02 -16.24
CA LEU A 36 7.92 1.33 -15.90
C LEU A 36 8.44 1.81 -14.53
N ILE A 37 8.51 0.90 -13.54
CA ILE A 37 9.03 1.21 -12.21
C ILE A 37 10.49 1.68 -12.32
N TYR A 38 11.32 0.92 -13.04
CA TYR A 38 12.73 1.23 -13.24
C TYR A 38 12.92 2.57 -13.95
N LYS A 39 12.23 2.79 -15.07
CA LYS A 39 12.34 4.03 -15.84
C LYS A 39 11.89 5.25 -15.04
N ALA A 40 10.80 5.12 -14.27
CA ALA A 40 10.31 6.20 -13.41
C ALA A 40 11.28 6.49 -12.26
N ALA A 41 11.79 5.44 -11.60
CA ALA A 41 12.76 5.56 -10.51
C ALA A 41 14.08 6.20 -10.98
N GLN A 42 14.59 5.83 -12.15
CA GLN A 42 15.78 6.46 -12.74
C GLN A 42 15.58 7.96 -13.01
N LYS A 43 14.38 8.38 -13.41
CA LYS A 43 14.10 9.77 -13.77
C LYS A 43 13.78 10.66 -12.56
N TYR A 44 13.03 10.15 -11.57
CA TYR A 44 12.50 10.95 -10.46
C TYR A 44 13.02 10.54 -9.07
N GLY A 45 13.73 9.42 -9.00
CA GLY A 45 14.18 8.79 -7.75
C GLY A 45 13.15 7.81 -7.18
N ASN A 46 13.64 6.80 -6.49
CA ASN A 46 12.81 5.71 -5.93
C ASN A 46 11.69 6.24 -5.04
N GLN A 47 11.97 7.27 -4.24
CA GLN A 47 11.02 7.88 -3.30
C GLN A 47 9.75 8.45 -3.96
N CYS A 48 9.79 8.73 -5.27
CA CYS A 48 8.64 9.20 -6.03
C CYS A 48 7.77 8.05 -6.56
N VAL A 49 8.22 6.79 -6.48
CA VAL A 49 7.53 5.63 -7.03
C VAL A 49 6.91 4.80 -5.91
N VAL A 50 5.58 4.77 -5.88
CA VAL A 50 4.79 3.92 -4.97
C VAL A 50 4.24 2.76 -5.77
N LEU A 51 4.59 1.52 -5.40
CA LEU A 51 3.97 0.34 -5.99
C LEU A 51 2.73 -0.03 -5.16
N SER A 52 1.55 0.08 -5.77
CA SER A 52 0.31 -0.38 -5.17
C SER A 52 0.00 -1.79 -5.66
N VAL A 53 -0.27 -2.70 -4.73
CA VAL A 53 -0.54 -4.11 -5.03
C VAL A 53 -1.85 -4.53 -4.38
N ASP A 54 -2.79 -5.00 -5.19
CA ASP A 54 -4.01 -5.65 -4.71
C ASP A 54 -3.72 -7.15 -4.55
N VAL A 55 -3.86 -7.67 -3.34
CA VAL A 55 -3.49 -9.04 -2.98
C VAL A 55 -4.70 -9.78 -2.44
N LYS A 56 -4.85 -11.04 -2.85
CA LYS A 56 -5.89 -11.95 -2.35
C LYS A 56 -5.33 -13.35 -2.14
N ARG A 57 -5.83 -14.08 -1.15
CA ARG A 57 -5.54 -15.51 -1.02
C ARG A 57 -6.32 -16.33 -2.05
N VAL A 58 -5.60 -17.15 -2.82
CA VAL A 58 -6.17 -18.17 -3.72
C VAL A 58 -5.46 -19.49 -3.43
N ASP A 59 -6.22 -20.50 -3.03
CA ASP A 59 -5.69 -21.83 -2.64
C ASP A 59 -4.53 -21.74 -1.62
N GLY A 60 -4.66 -20.83 -0.66
CA GLY A 60 -3.66 -20.60 0.39
C GLY A 60 -2.43 -19.78 -0.03
N LYS A 61 -2.36 -19.27 -1.27
CA LYS A 61 -1.25 -18.45 -1.77
C LYS A 61 -1.67 -17.00 -1.96
N PHE A 62 -0.74 -16.07 -1.72
CA PHE A 62 -0.95 -14.65 -1.98
C PHE A 62 -0.78 -14.36 -3.48
N CYS A 63 -1.87 -14.01 -4.15
CA CYS A 63 -1.87 -13.71 -5.57
C CYS A 63 -2.14 -12.23 -5.83
N VAL A 64 -1.46 -11.66 -6.84
CA VAL A 64 -1.71 -10.30 -7.32
C VAL A 64 -2.95 -10.25 -8.19
N PHE A 65 -3.79 -9.27 -7.95
CA PHE A 65 -4.97 -8.99 -8.76
C PHE A 65 -4.85 -7.65 -9.49
N ALA A 66 -5.49 -7.57 -10.65
CA ALA A 66 -5.56 -6.39 -11.50
C ALA A 66 -7.02 -5.92 -11.69
N LYS A 67 -7.17 -4.80 -12.41
CA LYS A 67 -8.47 -4.19 -12.76
C LYS A 67 -9.35 -3.92 -11.53
N GLY A 68 -8.75 -3.42 -10.45
CA GLY A 68 -9.44 -3.15 -9.18
C GLY A 68 -9.88 -4.44 -8.48
N GLY A 69 -8.95 -5.40 -8.35
CA GLY A 69 -9.18 -6.65 -7.62
C GLY A 69 -10.04 -7.70 -8.30
N ARG A 70 -10.38 -7.55 -9.59
CA ARG A 70 -11.31 -8.45 -10.31
C ARG A 70 -10.64 -9.58 -11.08
N GLU A 71 -9.39 -9.39 -11.49
CA GLU A 71 -8.69 -10.34 -12.35
C GLU A 71 -7.46 -10.87 -11.62
N ASN A 72 -7.41 -12.19 -11.38
CA ASN A 72 -6.20 -12.84 -10.87
C ASN A 72 -5.14 -12.87 -11.98
N THR A 73 -3.98 -12.28 -11.72
CA THR A 73 -2.88 -12.24 -12.69
C THR A 73 -2.07 -13.52 -12.75
N GLY A 74 -2.24 -14.42 -11.76
CA GLY A 74 -1.40 -15.60 -11.57
C GLY A 74 -0.03 -15.31 -10.97
N MET A 75 0.32 -14.04 -10.73
CA MET A 75 1.58 -13.68 -10.08
C MET A 75 1.52 -13.89 -8.57
N ASP A 76 2.61 -14.40 -8.02
CA ASP A 76 2.84 -14.41 -6.58
C ASP A 76 3.07 -12.98 -6.08
N ALA A 77 2.36 -12.59 -5.02
CA ALA A 77 2.41 -11.23 -4.51
C ALA A 77 3.76 -10.86 -3.89
N ILE A 78 4.40 -11.79 -3.19
CA ILE A 78 5.68 -11.54 -2.51
C ILE A 78 6.79 -11.37 -3.54
N GLU A 79 6.85 -12.26 -4.52
CA GLU A 79 7.85 -12.18 -5.59
C GLU A 79 7.62 -10.96 -6.49
N TRP A 80 6.36 -10.58 -6.75
CA TRP A 80 6.06 -9.34 -7.47
C TRP A 80 6.52 -8.10 -6.71
N ILE A 81 6.25 -8.03 -5.40
CA ILE A 81 6.67 -6.91 -4.56
C ILE A 81 8.20 -6.80 -4.54
N LYS A 82 8.92 -7.91 -4.31
CA LYS A 82 10.39 -7.93 -4.36
C LYS A 82 10.94 -7.41 -5.69
N LYS A 83 10.34 -7.84 -6.81
CA LYS A 83 10.71 -7.37 -8.14
C LYS A 83 10.48 -5.86 -8.28
N GLY A 84 9.35 -5.36 -7.79
CA GLY A 84 9.07 -3.92 -7.75
C GLY A 84 10.10 -3.12 -6.97
N VAL A 85 10.50 -3.60 -5.79
CA VAL A 85 11.57 -2.98 -4.99
C VAL A 85 12.91 -3.03 -5.72
N GLY A 86 13.27 -4.18 -6.30
CA GLY A 86 14.47 -4.33 -7.12
C GLY A 86 14.52 -3.39 -8.32
N ASN A 87 13.35 -3.04 -8.87
CA ASN A 87 13.21 -2.07 -9.95
C ASN A 87 13.12 -0.61 -9.45
N GLY A 88 13.25 -0.35 -8.15
CA GLY A 88 13.32 1.02 -7.62
C GLY A 88 12.00 1.59 -7.11
N ALA A 89 10.98 0.77 -6.81
CA ALA A 89 9.88 1.25 -5.97
C ALA A 89 10.44 1.71 -4.61
N GLY A 90 10.03 2.89 -4.14
CA GLY A 90 10.48 3.46 -2.86
C GLY A 90 9.50 3.27 -1.71
N GLU A 91 8.27 2.85 -1.99
CA GLU A 91 7.23 2.56 -1.00
C GLU A 91 6.22 1.56 -1.59
N ILE A 92 5.70 0.66 -0.76
CA ILE A 92 4.66 -0.29 -1.16
C ILE A 92 3.35 0.03 -0.44
N VAL A 93 2.25 0.07 -1.19
CA VAL A 93 0.89 0.04 -0.63
C VAL A 93 0.31 -1.34 -0.89
N VAL A 94 0.11 -2.12 0.17
CA VAL A 94 -0.45 -3.47 0.08
C VAL A 94 -1.91 -3.43 0.48
N ASN A 95 -2.80 -3.71 -0.47
CA ASN A 95 -4.23 -3.75 -0.25
C ASN A 95 -4.71 -5.21 -0.18
N SER A 96 -5.20 -5.66 0.98
CA SER A 96 -5.81 -6.99 1.09
C SER A 96 -7.25 -6.94 0.59
N ILE A 97 -7.53 -7.62 -0.52
CA ILE A 97 -8.88 -7.76 -1.08
C ILE A 97 -9.78 -8.57 -0.14
N ASP A 98 -9.20 -9.49 0.64
CA ASP A 98 -9.97 -10.36 1.55
C ASP A 98 -10.56 -9.58 2.74
N THR A 99 -9.89 -8.49 3.17
CA THR A 99 -10.36 -7.64 4.28
C THR A 99 -10.99 -6.33 3.80
N ASP A 100 -10.83 -5.95 2.53
CA ASP A 100 -11.33 -4.66 2.04
C ASP A 100 -12.86 -4.54 2.17
N GLY A 101 -13.32 -3.39 2.68
CA GLY A 101 -14.73 -3.15 2.99
C GLY A 101 -15.32 -3.96 4.16
N VAL A 102 -14.62 -4.96 4.70
CA VAL A 102 -15.14 -5.84 5.77
C VAL A 102 -15.16 -5.17 7.15
N LYS A 103 -14.31 -4.14 7.37
CA LYS A 103 -14.20 -3.38 8.64
C LYS A 103 -13.95 -4.28 9.87
N LYS A 104 -13.09 -5.30 9.73
CA LYS A 104 -12.71 -6.25 10.80
C LYS A 104 -11.21 -6.27 11.09
N GLY A 105 -10.51 -5.21 10.68
CA GLY A 105 -9.08 -5.05 10.83
C GLY A 105 -8.27 -5.43 9.60
N PHE A 106 -6.98 -5.10 9.68
CA PHE A 106 -6.00 -5.38 8.63
C PHE A 106 -5.61 -6.85 8.58
N ASP A 107 -5.12 -7.27 7.42
CA ASP A 107 -4.63 -8.62 7.18
C ASP A 107 -3.19 -8.81 7.69
N LEU A 108 -3.06 -9.15 8.97
CA LEU A 108 -1.75 -9.18 9.64
C LEU A 108 -0.81 -10.26 9.12
N GLU A 109 -1.31 -11.43 8.72
CA GLU A 109 -0.48 -12.52 8.18
C GLU A 109 0.14 -12.14 6.85
N MET A 110 -0.67 -11.58 5.94
CA MET A 110 -0.19 -11.11 4.65
C MET A 110 0.81 -9.95 4.81
N LEU A 111 0.51 -9.00 5.70
CA LEU A 111 1.39 -7.86 5.95
C LEU A 111 2.72 -8.27 6.59
N ASP A 112 2.72 -9.23 7.51
CA ASP A 112 3.96 -9.78 8.08
C ASP A 112 4.84 -10.41 6.99
N ALA A 113 4.23 -11.21 6.10
CA ALA A 113 4.95 -11.83 4.98
C ALA A 113 5.59 -10.77 4.06
N VAL A 114 4.87 -9.68 3.75
CA VAL A 114 5.43 -8.58 2.94
C VAL A 114 6.53 -7.83 3.68
N CYS A 115 6.32 -7.47 4.95
CA CYS A 115 7.32 -6.72 5.74
C CYS A 115 8.61 -7.50 5.95
N ASN A 116 8.55 -8.84 5.92
CA ASN A 116 9.73 -9.69 5.98
C ASN A 116 10.42 -9.87 4.61
N ALA A 117 9.74 -9.55 3.51
CA ALA A 117 10.26 -9.70 2.16
C ALA A 117 11.02 -8.47 1.63
N VAL A 118 10.80 -7.28 2.21
CA VAL A 118 11.37 -6.01 1.73
C VAL A 118 11.88 -5.13 2.88
N SER A 119 12.75 -4.18 2.56
CA SER A 119 13.35 -3.24 3.51
C SER A 119 12.89 -1.79 3.32
N ILE A 120 11.98 -1.54 2.38
CA ILE A 120 11.40 -0.22 2.13
C ILE A 120 10.06 -0.07 2.86
N PRO A 121 9.54 1.16 3.01
CA PRO A 121 8.29 1.39 3.71
C PRO A 121 7.10 0.60 3.15
N VAL A 122 6.34 -0.03 4.06
CA VAL A 122 5.12 -0.79 3.76
C VAL A 122 3.91 -0.12 4.39
N ILE A 123 2.93 0.21 3.56
CA ILE A 123 1.65 0.79 3.96
C ILE A 123 0.56 -0.29 3.87
N ALA A 124 -0.05 -0.59 5.02
CA ALA A 124 -1.19 -1.49 5.11
C ALA A 124 -2.47 -0.81 4.61
N SER A 125 -3.22 -1.46 3.72
CA SER A 125 -4.52 -1.02 3.23
C SER A 125 -5.53 -2.17 3.22
N GLY A 126 -6.81 -1.84 3.43
CA GLY A 126 -7.92 -2.80 3.44
C GLY A 126 -8.27 -3.31 4.84
N GLY A 127 -9.51 -3.07 5.26
CA GLY A 127 -10.12 -3.73 6.43
C GLY A 127 -10.24 -2.94 7.73
N ALA A 128 -9.57 -1.79 7.88
CA ALA A 128 -9.74 -0.94 9.06
C ALA A 128 -11.20 -0.47 9.24
N GLY A 129 -11.79 -0.77 10.39
CA GLY A 129 -13.14 -0.38 10.80
C GLY A 129 -13.17 0.53 12.02
N CYS A 130 -12.17 0.45 12.90
CA CYS A 130 -12.09 1.26 14.11
C CYS A 130 -10.65 1.64 14.49
N ILE A 131 -10.48 2.37 15.59
CA ILE A 131 -9.16 2.80 16.09
C ILE A 131 -8.33 1.59 16.54
N GLU A 132 -8.98 0.61 17.17
CA GLU A 132 -8.35 -0.60 17.71
C GLU A 132 -7.64 -1.41 16.61
N ASP A 133 -8.15 -1.37 15.37
CA ASP A 133 -7.51 -2.03 14.23
C ASP A 133 -6.12 -1.47 13.93
N PHE A 134 -5.92 -0.16 14.06
CA PHE A 134 -4.61 0.47 13.92
C PHE A 134 -3.70 0.14 15.09
N THR A 135 -4.21 0.21 16.32
CA THR A 135 -3.45 -0.17 17.51
C THR A 135 -2.97 -1.62 17.41
N LYS A 136 -3.84 -2.53 16.95
CA LYS A 136 -3.51 -3.93 16.72
C LYS A 136 -2.47 -4.08 15.62
N LEU A 137 -2.63 -3.37 14.50
CA LEU A 137 -1.67 -3.39 13.39
C LEU A 137 -0.26 -3.03 13.86
N PHE A 138 -0.08 -1.86 14.49
CA PHE A 138 1.25 -1.38 14.87
C PHE A 138 1.87 -2.14 16.05
N LYS A 139 1.06 -2.70 16.95
CA LYS A 139 1.57 -3.57 18.03
C LYS A 139 1.98 -4.95 17.52
N ALA A 140 1.19 -5.54 16.61
CA ALA A 140 1.47 -6.86 16.07
C ALA A 140 2.62 -6.83 15.06
N LEU A 141 2.72 -5.77 14.26
CA LEU A 141 3.69 -5.62 13.18
C LEU A 141 4.50 -4.32 13.33
N PRO A 142 5.54 -4.30 14.18
CA PRO A 142 6.39 -3.12 14.35
C PRO A 142 7.15 -2.69 13.09
N LYS A 143 7.22 -3.57 12.07
CA LYS A 143 7.86 -3.30 10.77
C LYS A 143 6.92 -2.62 9.77
N VAL A 144 5.61 -2.55 10.03
CA VAL A 144 4.68 -1.78 9.20
C VAL A 144 4.86 -0.30 9.48
N ASP A 145 5.05 0.51 8.44
CA ASP A 145 5.33 1.93 8.56
C ASP A 145 4.07 2.79 8.65
N ALA A 146 2.97 2.37 8.02
CA ALA A 146 1.71 3.10 8.05
C ALA A 146 0.47 2.21 7.85
N GLY A 147 -0.67 2.69 8.37
CA GLY A 147 -1.99 2.16 8.07
C GLY A 147 -2.80 3.20 7.26
N LEU A 148 -3.42 2.74 6.18
CA LEU A 148 -4.29 3.52 5.30
C LEU A 148 -5.73 3.07 5.51
N ALA A 149 -6.63 4.02 5.71
CA ALA A 149 -8.07 3.79 5.64
C ALA A 149 -8.76 4.97 4.95
N ALA A 150 -9.89 4.69 4.29
CA ALA A 150 -10.67 5.71 3.59
C ALA A 150 -12.04 5.92 4.23
N SER A 151 -12.87 4.88 4.27
CA SER A 151 -14.29 4.97 4.66
C SER A 151 -14.50 5.51 6.08
N ILE A 152 -13.78 4.98 7.07
CA ILE A 152 -13.92 5.38 8.47
C ILE A 152 -13.60 6.86 8.72
N PHE A 153 -12.72 7.45 7.90
CA PHE A 153 -12.38 8.87 8.00
C PHE A 153 -13.34 9.73 7.16
N HIS A 154 -13.69 9.25 5.95
CA HIS A 154 -14.60 9.97 5.06
C HIS A 154 -15.99 10.14 5.67
N PHE A 155 -16.52 9.10 6.32
CA PHE A 155 -17.81 9.14 7.00
C PHE A 155 -17.75 9.71 8.43
N GLY A 156 -16.56 10.09 8.91
CA GLY A 156 -16.38 10.68 10.23
C GLY A 156 -16.59 9.72 11.41
N GLU A 157 -16.66 8.40 11.14
CA GLU A 157 -16.77 7.34 12.15
C GLU A 157 -15.56 7.39 13.12
N VAL A 158 -14.37 7.66 12.58
CA VAL A 158 -13.15 7.89 13.35
C VAL A 158 -12.59 9.26 13.04
N LYS A 159 -12.38 10.07 14.08
CA LYS A 159 -11.63 11.33 13.94
C LYS A 159 -10.12 11.05 13.99
N ILE A 160 -9.35 11.60 13.06
CA ILE A 160 -7.89 11.45 13.01
C ILE A 160 -7.23 11.84 14.34
N LYS A 161 -7.72 12.91 14.99
CA LYS A 161 -7.21 13.33 16.31
C LYS A 161 -7.39 12.22 17.35
N ASN A 162 -8.57 11.60 17.42
CA ASN A 162 -8.85 10.53 18.38
C ASN A 162 -7.99 9.30 18.10
N LEU A 163 -7.81 8.94 16.83
CA LEU A 163 -6.89 7.87 16.43
C LEU A 163 -5.47 8.14 16.94
N LYS A 164 -4.92 9.33 16.66
CA LYS A 164 -3.56 9.71 17.09
C LYS A 164 -3.42 9.71 18.61
N ASP A 165 -4.40 10.26 19.31
CA ASP A 165 -4.40 10.30 20.78
C ASP A 165 -4.39 8.87 21.35
N GLU A 166 -5.15 7.95 20.76
CA GLU A 166 -5.21 6.56 21.21
C GLU A 166 -3.93 5.77 20.88
N LEU A 167 -3.35 5.98 19.69
CA LEU A 167 -2.06 5.39 19.34
C LEU A 167 -0.97 5.86 20.30
N LYS A 168 -0.93 7.15 20.64
CA LYS A 168 0.03 7.69 21.61
C LYS A 168 -0.14 7.09 23.01
N LYS A 169 -1.38 6.88 23.49
CA LYS A 169 -1.63 6.21 24.78
C LYS A 169 -1.15 4.76 24.80
N ASN A 170 -1.03 4.14 23.63
CA ASN A 170 -0.58 2.77 23.44
C ASN A 170 0.92 2.69 23.09
N ASP A 171 1.68 3.76 23.38
CA ASP A 171 3.13 3.89 23.14
C ASP A 171 3.54 3.77 21.66
N ILE A 172 2.62 4.04 20.74
CA ILE A 172 2.90 4.07 19.30
C ILE A 172 3.25 5.51 18.92
N VAL A 173 4.46 5.70 18.40
CA VAL A 173 4.97 7.03 18.01
C VAL A 173 4.20 7.55 16.80
N VAL A 174 3.46 8.64 17.00
CA VAL A 174 2.72 9.32 15.95
C VAL A 174 2.93 10.83 16.05
N ARG A 175 2.84 11.53 14.91
CA ARG A 175 2.83 12.99 14.89
C ARG A 175 1.51 13.50 15.46
N ILE A 176 1.56 14.30 16.51
CA ILE A 176 0.38 14.98 17.09
C ILE A 176 0.06 16.23 16.29
#